data_AF-A0AA36CDB4-F1
#
_entry.id   AF-A0AA36CDB4-F1
#
_cell.length_a   1.000
_cell.length_b   1.000
_cell.length_c   1.000
_cell.angle_alpha   90.00
_cell.angle_beta   90.00
_cell.angle_gamma   90.00
#
_symmetry.space_group_name_H-M   'P 1'
#
loop_
_entity.id
_entity.type
_entity.pdbx_description
1 polymer ?
#
loop_
_entity_poly.entity_id
_entity_poly.type
_entity_poly.pdbx_seq_one_letter_code
_entity_poly.pdbx_strand_id
1 'polypeptide(L)'
;MSTCYTPFLRFYGVPAPGKTLPAPISWAGPRQRMYEKDGRNALFPVCSTTWALADCLRKYLPVSRDCYVALGLSVNDAATYQTDLAAMEFQCTTGIDALYTNFDCYQAAIVQHVNEIEQCITDYVKNVKVDVCKAMNTLMDCKANIYGKACGDQ
;
A
#
# COMPACT_ATOMS: atom_id res chain seq x y z
N MET A 1 -14.34 -14.09 -2.05
CA MET A 1 -13.41 -12.96 -1.84
C MET A 1 -12.22 -13.36 -0.95
N SER A 2 -12.43 -13.89 0.27
CA SER A 2 -11.32 -14.33 1.16
C SER A 2 -10.34 -15.33 0.52
N THR A 3 -10.83 -16.24 -0.33
CA THR A 3 -10.00 -17.21 -1.06
C THR A 3 -9.02 -16.57 -2.05
N CYS A 4 -9.29 -15.36 -2.55
CA CYS A 4 -8.35 -14.61 -3.39
C CYS A 4 -7.16 -14.08 -2.59
N TYR A 5 -7.36 -13.82 -1.29
CA TYR A 5 -6.30 -13.34 -0.39
C TYR A 5 -5.40 -14.47 0.11
N THR A 6 -5.80 -15.73 0.01
CA THR A 6 -4.99 -16.87 0.44
C THR A 6 -3.58 -16.90 -0.18
N PRO A 7 -3.39 -16.87 -1.52
CA PRO A 7 -2.05 -16.86 -2.11
C PRO A 7 -1.28 -15.58 -1.78
N PHE A 8 -1.96 -14.43 -1.78
CA PHE A 8 -1.37 -13.13 -1.45
C PHE A 8 -0.80 -13.09 -0.03
N LEU A 9 -1.59 -13.49 0.97
CA LEU A 9 -1.17 -13.51 2.36
C LEU A 9 -0.07 -14.54 2.59
N ARG A 10 -0.16 -15.71 1.94
CA ARG A 10 0.89 -16.75 2.02
C ARG A 10 2.23 -16.26 1.49
N PHE A 11 2.25 -15.46 0.42
CA PHE A 11 3.47 -14.85 -0.12
C PHE A 11 4.21 -14.01 0.93
N TYR A 12 3.46 -13.31 1.79
CA TYR A 12 4.02 -12.52 2.90
C TYR A 12 4.23 -13.31 4.20
N GLY A 13 4.08 -14.64 4.17
CA GLY A 13 4.19 -15.49 5.35
C GLY A 13 3.03 -15.34 6.35
N VAL A 14 1.93 -14.70 5.94
CA VAL A 14 0.72 -14.56 6.75
C VAL A 14 -0.17 -15.79 6.55
N PRO A 15 -0.68 -16.41 7.63
CA PRO A 15 -1.60 -17.55 7.51
C PRO A 15 -2.79 -17.24 6.60
N ALA A 16 -3.23 -18.26 5.86
CA ALA A 16 -4.40 -18.15 5.01
C ALA A 16 -5.61 -17.65 5.83
N PRO A 17 -6.41 -16.73 5.28
CA PRO A 17 -7.54 -16.20 6.00
C PRO A 17 -8.59 -17.31 6.15
N GLY A 18 -9.17 -17.42 7.35
CA GLY A 18 -10.34 -18.25 7.60
C GLY A 18 -11.60 -17.54 7.10
N LYS A 19 -12.56 -17.33 8.01
CA LYS A 19 -13.73 -16.46 7.73
C LYS A 19 -13.39 -14.97 7.74
N THR A 20 -12.31 -14.60 8.42
CA THR A 20 -11.91 -13.21 8.67
C THR A 20 -10.56 -12.93 8.01
N LEU A 21 -10.44 -11.77 7.35
CA LEU A 21 -9.15 -11.29 6.87
C LEU A 21 -8.30 -10.77 8.05
N PRO A 22 -6.97 -10.98 8.06
CA PRO A 22 -6.11 -10.41 9.09
C PRO A 22 -6.02 -8.88 8.94
N ALA A 23 -5.60 -8.17 9.98
CA ALA A 23 -5.36 -6.72 9.88
C ALA A 23 -4.29 -6.40 8.80
N PRO A 24 -4.39 -5.27 8.08
CA PRO A 24 -3.45 -4.91 7.00
C PRO A 24 -1.97 -4.94 7.42
N ILE A 25 -1.69 -4.54 8.67
CA ILE A 25 -0.34 -4.54 9.23
C ILE A 25 0.35 -5.91 9.18
N SER A 26 -0.42 -7.00 9.17
CA SER A 26 0.09 -8.37 9.14
C SER A 26 0.96 -8.67 7.93
N TRP A 27 0.66 -8.07 6.77
CA TRP A 27 1.41 -8.27 5.52
C TRP A 27 2.18 -7.01 5.10
N ALA A 28 1.79 -5.81 5.56
CA ALA A 28 2.51 -4.57 5.28
C ALA A 28 3.95 -4.58 5.82
N GLY A 29 4.15 -5.09 7.04
CA GLY A 29 5.48 -5.24 7.64
C GLY A 29 6.40 -6.21 6.89
N PRO A 30 5.96 -7.46 6.59
CA PRO A 30 6.70 -8.36 5.70
C PRO A 30 7.04 -7.76 4.34
N ARG A 31 6.09 -7.05 3.69
CA ARG A 31 6.33 -6.37 2.42
C ARG A 31 7.46 -5.34 2.53
N GLN A 32 7.44 -4.50 3.57
CA GLN A 32 8.49 -3.52 3.83
C GLN A 32 9.87 -4.20 4.00
N ARG A 33 9.94 -5.28 4.78
CA ARG A 33 11.18 -6.06 4.96
C ARG A 33 11.70 -6.68 3.65
N MET A 34 10.82 -7.04 2.72
CA MET A 34 11.25 -7.50 1.39
C MET A 34 11.93 -6.38 0.61
N TYR A 35 11.39 -5.15 0.64
CA TYR A 35 12.04 -4.01 0.01
C TYR A 35 13.39 -3.67 0.65
N GLU A 36 13.50 -3.77 1.98
CA GLU A 36 14.76 -3.55 2.69
C GLU A 36 15.82 -4.61 2.36
N LYS A 37 15.40 -5.87 2.22
CA LYS A 37 16.30 -7.00 1.97
C LYS A 37 16.72 -7.13 0.50
N ASP A 38 15.74 -7.11 -0.40
CA ASP A 38 15.93 -7.46 -1.81
C ASP A 38 15.97 -6.20 -2.70
N GLY A 39 15.77 -5.01 -2.14
CA GLY A 39 15.80 -3.74 -2.85
C GLY A 39 14.78 -3.69 -3.99
N ARG A 40 15.16 -3.06 -5.10
CA ARG A 40 14.31 -2.98 -6.30
C ARG A 40 13.91 -4.35 -6.87
N ASN A 41 14.66 -5.41 -6.59
CA ASN A 41 14.32 -6.75 -7.07
C ASN A 41 13.04 -7.30 -6.42
N ALA A 42 12.61 -6.76 -5.28
CA ALA A 42 11.33 -7.10 -4.67
C ALA A 42 10.13 -6.54 -5.45
N LEU A 43 10.30 -5.54 -6.31
CA LEU A 43 9.19 -4.92 -7.05
C LEU A 43 8.46 -5.93 -7.93
N PHE A 44 9.19 -6.73 -8.70
CA PHE A 44 8.59 -7.70 -9.62
C PHE A 44 7.75 -8.78 -8.90
N PRO A 45 8.25 -9.50 -7.87
CA PRO A 45 7.44 -10.49 -7.17
C PRO A 45 6.28 -9.85 -6.38
N VAL A 46 6.46 -8.65 -5.81
CA VAL A 46 5.35 -7.90 -5.17
C VAL A 46 4.27 -7.55 -6.19
N CYS A 47 4.65 -7.09 -7.38
CA CYS A 47 3.68 -6.77 -8.42
C CYS A 47 3.01 -8.00 -9.02
N SER A 48 3.75 -9.09 -9.20
CA SER A 48 3.17 -10.36 -9.65
C SER A 48 2.12 -10.90 -8.67
N THR A 49 2.37 -10.85 -7.36
CA THR A 49 1.38 -11.31 -6.36
C THR A 49 0.17 -10.37 -6.29
N THR A 50 0.38 -9.05 -6.41
CA THR A 50 -0.70 -8.06 -6.48
C THR A 50 -1.59 -8.27 -7.69
N TRP A 51 -1.02 -8.51 -8.87
CA TRP A 51 -1.80 -8.78 -10.08
C TRP A 51 -2.61 -10.07 -9.97
N ALA A 52 -2.04 -11.13 -9.39
CA ALA A 52 -2.77 -12.37 -9.15
C ALA A 52 -3.96 -12.15 -8.18
N LEU A 53 -3.78 -11.33 -7.14
CA LEU A 53 -4.86 -10.93 -6.25
C LEU A 53 -5.94 -10.14 -7.00
N ALA A 54 -5.55 -9.08 -7.72
CA ALA A 54 -6.44 -8.22 -8.48
C ALA A 54 -7.27 -9.02 -9.50
N ASP A 55 -6.63 -9.90 -10.27
CA ASP A 55 -7.30 -10.75 -11.25
C ASP A 55 -8.32 -11.68 -10.59
N CYS A 56 -7.95 -12.30 -9.46
CA CYS A 56 -8.90 -13.10 -8.68
C CYS A 56 -10.08 -12.27 -8.14
N LEU A 57 -9.84 -11.01 -7.76
CA LEU A 57 -10.86 -10.10 -7.23
C LEU A 57 -11.78 -9.54 -8.31
N ARG A 58 -11.41 -9.58 -9.61
CA ARG A 58 -12.24 -9.07 -10.72
C ARG A 58 -13.66 -9.63 -10.74
N LYS A 59 -13.83 -10.89 -10.35
CA LYS A 59 -15.16 -11.55 -10.26
C LYS A 59 -16.06 -11.02 -9.13
N TYR A 60 -15.52 -10.17 -8.25
CA TYR A 60 -16.23 -9.57 -7.11
C TYR A 60 -16.31 -8.05 -7.23
N LEU A 61 -15.98 -7.48 -8.40
CA LEU A 61 -16.03 -6.04 -8.60
C LEU A 61 -17.48 -5.51 -8.62
N PRO A 62 -17.73 -4.29 -8.09
CA PRO A 62 -16.75 -3.45 -7.40
C PRO A 62 -16.44 -3.98 -5.99
N VAL A 63 -15.16 -4.08 -5.65
CA VAL A 63 -14.73 -4.45 -4.30
C VAL A 63 -14.83 -3.19 -3.43
N SER A 64 -15.95 -3.06 -2.71
CA SER A 64 -16.18 -1.93 -1.82
C SER A 64 -15.63 -2.18 -0.42
N ARG A 65 -15.49 -1.11 0.37
CA ARG A 65 -15.23 -1.19 1.81
C ARG A 65 -16.17 -2.16 2.52
N ASP A 66 -17.45 -2.17 2.16
CA ASP A 66 -18.47 -3.01 2.79
C ASP A 66 -18.23 -4.50 2.52
N CYS A 67 -17.64 -4.85 1.37
CA CYS A 67 -17.20 -6.22 1.09
C CYS A 67 -16.14 -6.68 2.09
N TYR A 68 -15.21 -5.81 2.49
CA TYR A 68 -14.18 -6.11 3.49
C TYR A 68 -14.74 -6.16 4.91
N VAL A 69 -15.69 -5.28 5.26
CA VAL A 69 -16.41 -5.35 6.54
C VAL A 69 -17.17 -6.68 6.66
N ALA A 70 -17.78 -7.17 5.57
CA ALA A 70 -18.42 -8.49 5.54
C ALA A 70 -17.43 -9.66 5.75
N LEU A 71 -16.12 -9.43 5.57
CA LEU A 71 -15.04 -10.36 5.92
C LEU A 71 -14.48 -10.09 7.34
N GLY A 72 -15.26 -9.44 8.20
CA GLY A 72 -14.96 -9.25 9.62
C GLY A 72 -13.87 -8.23 9.93
N LEU A 73 -13.53 -7.36 8.98
CA LEU A 73 -12.62 -6.23 9.21
C LEU A 73 -13.36 -5.05 9.85
N SER A 74 -12.63 -4.26 10.64
CA SER A 74 -13.13 -2.96 11.10
C SER A 74 -13.31 -2.02 9.89
N VAL A 75 -14.13 -0.97 10.03
CA VAL A 75 -14.33 0.03 8.96
C VAL A 75 -12.99 0.65 8.52
N ASN A 76 -12.08 0.87 9.47
CA ASN A 76 -10.76 1.43 9.19
C ASN A 76 -9.88 0.43 8.44
N ASP A 77 -9.80 -0.82 8.91
CA ASP A 77 -9.01 -1.85 8.23
C ASP A 77 -9.56 -2.14 6.83
N ALA A 78 -10.88 -2.17 6.67
CA ALA A 78 -11.54 -2.32 5.39
C ALA A 78 -11.18 -1.19 4.41
N ALA A 79 -11.13 0.06 4.89
CA ALA A 79 -10.69 1.19 4.09
C ALA A 79 -9.19 1.08 3.71
N THR A 80 -8.35 0.59 4.63
CA THR A 80 -6.94 0.34 4.36
C THR A 80 -6.76 -0.75 3.31
N TYR A 81 -7.47 -1.89 3.41
CA TYR A 81 -7.43 -2.95 2.40
C TYR A 81 -7.81 -2.45 1.01
N GLN A 82 -8.87 -1.65 0.92
CA GLN A 82 -9.31 -1.06 -0.34
C GLN A 82 -8.27 -0.09 -0.91
N THR A 83 -7.75 0.81 -0.07
CA THR A 83 -6.78 1.83 -0.48
C THR A 83 -5.45 1.21 -0.89
N ASP A 84 -4.95 0.25 -0.11
CA ASP A 84 -3.69 -0.44 -0.42
C ASP A 84 -3.80 -1.26 -1.70
N LEU A 85 -4.92 -1.94 -1.96
CA LEU A 85 -5.13 -2.66 -3.21
C LEU A 85 -5.03 -1.71 -4.40
N ALA A 86 -5.77 -0.60 -4.37
CA ALA A 86 -5.74 0.40 -5.44
C ALA A 86 -4.35 1.03 -5.61
N ALA A 87 -3.65 1.33 -4.51
CA ALA A 87 -2.31 1.88 -4.54
C ALA A 87 -1.31 0.89 -5.14
N MET A 88 -1.36 -0.39 -4.74
CA MET A 88 -0.49 -1.43 -5.30
C MET A 88 -0.80 -1.69 -6.77
N GLU A 89 -2.07 -1.69 -7.19
CA GLU A 89 -2.44 -1.82 -8.60
C GLU A 89 -1.86 -0.67 -9.44
N PHE A 90 -1.99 0.57 -8.97
CA PHE A 90 -1.41 1.72 -9.65
C PHE A 90 0.13 1.63 -9.70
N GLN A 91 0.78 1.35 -8.57
CA GLN A 91 2.23 1.21 -8.49
C GLN A 91 2.77 0.11 -9.41
N CYS A 92 2.04 -0.99 -9.55
CA CYS A 92 2.46 -2.13 -10.35
C CYS A 92 2.05 -2.05 -11.82
N THR A 93 1.32 -1.01 -12.23
CA THR A 93 0.93 -0.79 -13.62
C THR A 93 1.53 0.53 -14.11
N THR A 94 0.88 1.65 -13.84
CA THR A 94 1.28 2.98 -14.29
C THR A 94 2.55 3.47 -13.59
N GLY A 95 2.71 3.17 -12.31
CA GLY A 95 3.79 3.70 -11.48
C GLY A 95 5.10 2.90 -11.54
N ILE A 96 5.14 1.75 -12.20
CA ILE A 96 6.22 0.78 -12.00
C ILE A 96 7.56 1.30 -12.55
N ASP A 97 7.55 1.99 -13.68
CA ASP A 97 8.75 2.53 -14.30
C ASP A 97 9.38 3.64 -13.45
N ALA A 98 8.55 4.56 -12.94
CA ALA A 98 8.97 5.62 -12.03
C ALA A 98 9.51 5.03 -10.72
N LEU A 99 8.80 4.05 -10.16
CA LEU A 99 9.18 3.36 -8.93
C LEU A 99 10.48 2.58 -9.08
N TYR A 100 10.66 1.87 -10.19
CA TYR A 100 11.87 1.10 -10.47
C TYR A 100 13.08 2.01 -10.70
N THR A 101 12.91 3.07 -11.48
CA THR A 101 13.97 4.04 -11.81
C THR A 101 14.45 4.79 -10.56
N ASN A 102 13.53 5.18 -9.69
CA ASN A 102 13.83 6.00 -8.52
C ASN A 102 13.91 5.21 -7.20
N PHE A 103 13.84 3.87 -7.24
CA PHE A 103 13.71 3.03 -6.05
C PHE A 103 14.76 3.35 -4.98
N ASP A 104 16.04 3.34 -5.38
CA ASP A 104 17.15 3.54 -4.46
C ASP A 104 17.13 4.96 -3.87
N CYS A 105 16.73 5.95 -4.66
CA CYS A 105 16.58 7.32 -4.19
C CYS A 105 15.42 7.44 -3.20
N TYR A 106 14.26 6.84 -3.48
CA TYR A 106 13.13 6.86 -2.56
C TYR A 106 13.46 6.19 -1.22
N GLN A 107 14.16 5.05 -1.24
CA GLN A 107 14.61 4.39 -0.01
C GLN A 107 15.54 5.30 0.80
N ALA A 108 16.51 5.93 0.14
CA ALA A 108 17.40 6.88 0.80
C ALA A 108 16.64 8.10 1.36
N ALA A 109 15.69 8.65 0.58
CA ALA A 109 14.87 9.78 0.99
C ALA A 109 14.00 9.46 2.21
N ILE A 110 13.44 8.24 2.30
CA ILE A 110 12.68 7.80 3.49
C ILE A 110 13.54 7.86 4.75
N VAL A 111 14.79 7.42 4.67
CA VAL A 111 15.72 7.43 5.81
C VAL A 111 16.17 8.85 6.13
N GLN A 112 16.50 9.65 5.11
CA GLN A 112 17.02 11.01 5.29
C GLN A 112 15.96 12.00 5.79
N HIS A 113 14.72 11.84 5.36
CA HIS A 113 13.61 12.75 5.65
C HIS A 113 12.54 12.12 6.56
N VAL A 114 12.92 11.14 7.40
CA VAL A 114 11.98 10.40 8.26
C VAL A 114 11.10 11.32 9.09
N ASN A 115 11.65 12.38 9.69
CA ASN A 115 10.91 13.33 10.50
C ASN A 115 9.87 14.13 9.67
N GLU A 116 10.22 14.52 8.45
CA GLU A 116 9.30 15.24 7.56
C GLU A 116 8.15 14.32 7.10
N ILE A 117 8.47 13.06 6.81
CA ILE A 117 7.47 12.05 6.44
C ILE A 117 6.53 11.76 7.62
N GLU A 118 7.06 11.63 8.84
CA GLU A 118 6.28 11.46 10.07
C GLU A 118 5.38 12.67 10.33
N GLN A 119 5.86 13.89 10.04
CA GLN A 119 5.05 15.09 10.13
C GLN A 119 3.90 15.06 9.10
N CYS A 120 4.15 14.70 7.84
CA CYS A 120 3.10 14.53 6.85
C CYS A 120 2.02 13.54 7.33
N ILE A 121 2.42 12.41 7.92
CA ILE A 121 1.50 11.40 8.46
C ILE A 121 0.71 11.95 9.65
N THR A 122 1.37 12.69 10.55
CA THR A 122 0.73 13.33 11.71
C THR A 122 -0.36 14.30 11.26
N ASP A 123 -0.06 15.14 10.27
CA ASP A 123 -1.02 16.09 9.71
C ASP A 123 -2.18 15.38 8.99
N TYR A 124 -1.91 14.28 8.29
CA TYR A 124 -2.96 13.43 7.74
C TYR A 124 -3.89 12.89 8.83
N VAL A 125 -3.35 12.26 9.88
CA VAL A 125 -4.13 11.66 10.98
C VAL A 125 -5.01 12.69 11.69
N LYS A 126 -4.52 13.93 11.82
CA LYS A 126 -5.29 15.05 12.38
C LYS A 126 -6.46 15.46 11.49
N ASN A 127 -6.24 15.54 10.17
CA ASN A 127 -7.20 16.13 9.24
C ASN A 127 -8.16 15.12 8.58
N VAL A 128 -7.81 13.82 8.55
CA VAL A 128 -8.63 12.77 7.92
C VAL A 128 -10.03 12.65 8.53
N LYS A 129 -10.20 13.04 9.80
CA LYS A 129 -11.50 13.04 10.49
C LYS A 129 -12.45 14.15 10.00
N VAL A 130 -11.92 15.17 9.33
CA VAL A 130 -12.67 16.33 8.85
C VAL A 130 -13.02 16.16 7.38
N ASP A 131 -12.00 15.88 6.56
CA ASP A 131 -12.14 15.68 5.12
C ASP A 131 -11.06 14.70 4.65
N VAL A 132 -11.49 13.47 4.37
CA VAL A 132 -10.59 12.39 3.97
C VAL A 132 -9.89 12.71 2.65
N CYS A 133 -10.62 13.24 1.66
CA CYS A 133 -10.08 13.51 0.33
C CYS A 133 -9.05 14.63 0.39
N LYS A 134 -9.36 15.72 1.06
CA LYS A 134 -8.42 16.83 1.25
C LYS A 134 -7.19 16.39 2.05
N ALA A 135 -7.38 15.64 3.13
CA ALA A 135 -6.27 15.14 3.94
C ALA A 135 -5.35 14.19 3.15
N MET A 136 -5.92 13.32 2.30
CA MET A 136 -5.13 12.47 1.41
C MET A 136 -4.35 13.29 0.38
N ASN A 137 -4.97 14.29 -0.26
CA ASN A 137 -4.27 15.17 -1.21
C ASN A 137 -3.10 15.90 -0.53
N THR A 138 -3.33 16.47 0.66
CA THR A 138 -2.27 17.11 1.44
C THR A 138 -1.14 16.14 1.81
N LEU A 139 -1.47 14.90 2.19
CA LEU A 139 -0.46 13.87 2.46
C LEU A 139 0.37 13.54 1.21
N MET A 140 -0.30 13.37 0.06
CA MET A 140 0.35 13.08 -1.22
C MET A 140 1.27 14.22 -1.64
N ASP A 141 0.79 15.47 -1.59
CA ASP A 141 1.58 16.66 -1.93
C ASP A 141 2.80 16.82 -1.00
N CYS A 142 2.61 16.57 0.30
CA CYS A 142 3.68 16.62 1.29
C CYS A 142 4.79 15.61 0.97
N LYS A 143 4.41 14.36 0.69
CA LYS A 143 5.37 13.31 0.29
C LYS A 143 6.00 13.58 -1.07
N ALA A 144 5.22 14.03 -2.05
CA ALA A 144 5.70 14.37 -3.38
C ALA A 144 6.76 15.48 -3.32
N ASN A 145 6.58 16.48 -2.47
CA ASN A 145 7.57 17.53 -2.25
C ASN A 145 8.87 17.00 -1.63
N ILE A 146 8.78 16.12 -0.63
CA ILE A 146 9.96 15.48 -0.02
C ILE A 146 10.72 14.66 -1.07
N TYR A 147 10.00 13.82 -1.81
CA TYR A 147 10.61 12.99 -2.85
C TYR A 147 11.14 13.81 -4.03
N GLY A 148 10.45 14.89 -4.43
CA GLY A 148 10.92 15.79 -5.48
C GLY A 148 12.21 16.51 -5.10
N LYS A 149 12.33 16.98 -3.86
CA LYS A 149 13.58 17.57 -3.34
C LYS A 149 14.74 16.58 -3.31
N ALA A 150 14.47 15.32 -2.95
CA ALA A 150 15.52 14.30 -2.79
C ALA A 150 15.91 13.64 -4.12
N CYS A 151 14.96 13.42 -5.02
CA CYS A 151 15.09 12.58 -6.22
C CYS A 151 14.91 13.33 -7.55
N GLY A 152 14.63 14.63 -7.50
CA GLY A 152 14.23 15.43 -8.67
C GLY A 152 12.73 15.37 -8.91
N ASP A 153 12.21 16.38 -9.60
CA ASP A 153 10.81 16.43 -10.02
C ASP A 153 10.50 15.25 -10.95
N GLN A 154 9.37 14.59 -10.71
CA GLN A 154 8.95 13.37 -11.41
C GLN A 154 7.69 13.58 -12.24
#